data_AF-A0A4C1U1V7-F1
#
_entry.id   AF-A0A4C1U1V7-F1
#
_cell.length_a   1.000
_cell.length_b   1.000
_cell.length_c   1.000
_cell.angle_alpha   90.00
_cell.angle_beta   90.00
_cell.angle_gamma   90.00
#
_symmetry.space_group_name_H-M   'P 1'
#
loop_
_entity.id
_entity.type
_entity.pdbx_description
1 polymer ?
#
loop_
_entity_poly.entity_id
_entity_poly.type
_entity_poly.pdbx_seq_one_letter_code
_entity_poly.pdbx_strand_id
1 'polypeptide(L)'
;MEKVNIQFHDNDTVTYQHNKILRFAPELSVDKNQMLTVPNIPLLTVTSFSPNLGSFWFNLLVTGLDWTYKDRAKPFVQITAQELVFGYNDPLVSLAHVFYPKGKRPNSQMGLLLARNGTLDEVSTVYTGLRSMERFGYIDKINGLDHLPHWKTSPCNDIRASEGSFFPPRDITKSDIVHLYDKDLCRIMPLKYRKQVYKDSIKADLYTPPSSTFENADTNPDNKCYCLNEACPPRGLQNISPCQYNAPVYLSFPHFYDAEPSLLEPFEGLNPTKEKHETYFMIQPTLGVPVEGFVRVQLNLKVDRAPNIGTNNINKFPSMVFPIMWVEEGIQELTPSIWRWLFLATAVGPVLCPLTQYSMIIGGLLTLMYIFIKAYKSFVFTRNSIEIVELGRETLRRGSHLIINSSHLLIPLRETSYHILSESGGSTPSPGCHMSDVFTKKFSVNHSNEDASFLSGGSSSPRADSPDTEDSMIDCKNSFAAFKSKTSILNFDEDSS
;
A
#
# COMPACT_ATOMS: atom_id res chain seq x y z
N MET A 1 -2.79 -1.58 9.35
CA MET A 1 -3.99 -1.08 8.64
C MET A 1 -4.53 -2.23 7.81
N GLU A 2 -5.83 -2.49 7.89
CA GLU A 2 -6.51 -3.58 7.19
C GLU A 2 -7.81 -3.06 6.58
N LYS A 3 -8.22 -3.58 5.41
CA LYS A 3 -9.52 -3.28 4.81
C LYS A 3 -10.51 -4.35 5.26
N VAL A 4 -11.63 -3.94 5.84
CA VAL A 4 -12.69 -4.82 6.38
C VAL A 4 -14.03 -4.50 5.73
N ASN A 5 -15.02 -5.38 5.88
CA ASN A 5 -16.36 -5.23 5.30
C ASN A 5 -16.34 -4.97 3.78
N ILE A 6 -15.51 -5.74 3.08
CA ILE A 6 -15.24 -5.56 1.65
C ILE A 6 -16.42 -6.10 0.82
N GLN A 7 -16.92 -5.27 -0.09
CA GLN A 7 -17.95 -5.63 -1.05
C GLN A 7 -17.57 -5.15 -2.45
N PHE A 8 -17.54 -6.07 -3.42
CA PHE A 8 -17.34 -5.74 -4.83
C PHE A 8 -18.67 -5.48 -5.53
N HIS A 9 -18.64 -4.58 -6.51
CA HIS A 9 -19.81 -4.18 -7.28
C HIS A 9 -19.56 -4.32 -8.79
N ASP A 10 -20.62 -4.54 -9.57
CA ASP A 10 -20.54 -4.73 -11.03
C ASP A 10 -20.15 -3.45 -11.80
N ASN A 11 -20.14 -2.30 -11.12
CA ASN A 11 -19.84 -0.99 -11.68
C ASN A 11 -18.34 -0.61 -11.60
N ASP A 12 -17.42 -1.58 -11.51
CA ASP A 12 -15.96 -1.35 -11.40
C ASP A 12 -15.54 -0.67 -10.08
N THR A 13 -16.32 -0.87 -9.01
CA THR A 13 -16.00 -0.31 -7.69
C THR A 13 -15.98 -1.38 -6.60
N VAL A 14 -15.23 -1.08 -5.54
CA VAL A 14 -15.19 -1.87 -4.31
C VAL A 14 -15.43 -0.94 -3.13
N THR A 15 -16.31 -1.37 -2.22
CA THR A 15 -16.60 -0.66 -0.97
C THR A 15 -15.96 -1.39 0.19
N TYR A 16 -15.35 -0.66 1.12
CA TYR A 16 -14.76 -1.21 2.33
C TYR A 16 -14.67 -0.15 3.44
N GLN A 17 -14.33 -0.60 4.64
CA GLN A 17 -13.94 0.24 5.77
C GLN A 17 -12.49 -0.03 6.14
N HIS A 18 -11.84 0.94 6.78
CA HIS A 18 -10.49 0.75 7.30
C HIS A 18 -10.51 0.35 8.77
N ASN A 19 -9.78 -0.69 9.09
CA ASN A 19 -9.37 -1.02 10.44
C ASN A 19 -7.93 -0.52 10.66
N LYS A 20 -7.80 0.62 11.35
CA LYS A 20 -6.50 1.25 11.67
C LYS A 20 -6.20 1.01 13.15
N ILE A 21 -5.08 0.35 13.46
CA ILE A 21 -4.64 0.15 14.84
C ILE A 21 -3.37 0.97 15.03
N LEU A 22 -3.42 1.91 15.98
CA LEU A 22 -2.27 2.74 16.34
C LEU A 22 -1.56 2.10 17.53
N ARG A 23 -0.30 1.73 17.35
CA ARG A 23 0.54 1.16 18.41
C ARG A 23 1.74 2.07 18.62
N PHE A 24 1.97 2.43 19.87
CA PHE A 24 3.15 3.19 20.26
C PHE A 24 4.41 2.31 20.16
N ALA A 25 5.46 2.81 19.52
CA ALA A 25 6.76 2.16 19.37
C ALA A 25 7.81 2.92 20.19
N PRO A 26 8.11 2.49 21.43
CA PRO A 26 9.05 3.18 22.32
C PRO A 26 10.44 3.36 21.72
N GLU A 27 10.90 2.38 20.93
CA GLU A 27 12.22 2.36 20.30
C GLU A 27 12.39 3.39 19.17
N LEU A 28 11.28 3.92 18.64
CA LEU A 28 11.26 4.98 17.62
C LEU A 28 10.77 6.32 18.21
N SER A 29 10.63 6.41 19.52
CA SER A 29 10.01 7.55 20.20
C SER A 29 10.89 8.06 21.34
N VAL A 30 10.77 9.35 21.69
CA VAL A 30 11.47 9.92 22.85
C VAL A 30 10.78 9.48 24.15
N ASP A 31 9.58 10.00 24.41
CA ASP A 31 8.72 9.53 25.51
C ASP A 31 7.27 9.96 25.25
N LYS A 32 6.32 9.07 25.54
CA LYS A 32 4.88 9.36 25.45
C LYS A 32 4.38 10.18 26.65
N ASN A 33 5.05 10.07 27.80
CA ASN A 33 4.67 10.75 29.04
C ASN A 33 5.40 12.09 29.21
N GLN A 34 6.18 12.51 28.23
CA GLN A 34 6.84 13.80 28.22
C GLN A 34 5.82 14.91 28.47
N MET A 35 6.06 15.71 29.50
CA MET A 35 5.23 16.87 29.82
C MET A 35 5.49 17.98 28.81
N LEU A 36 4.41 18.48 28.23
CA LEU A 36 4.39 19.55 27.24
C LEU A 36 3.55 20.71 27.77
N THR A 37 4.00 21.94 27.54
CA THR A 37 3.18 23.14 27.72
C THR A 37 2.59 23.52 26.36
N VAL A 38 1.28 23.37 26.22
CA VAL A 38 0.58 23.55 24.94
C VAL A 38 -0.54 24.58 25.08
N PRO A 39 -0.93 25.25 23.98
CA PRO A 39 -2.12 26.11 23.99
C PRO A 39 -3.35 25.32 24.42
N ASN A 40 -4.20 25.94 25.22
CA ASN A 40 -5.48 25.39 25.61
C ASN A 40 -6.45 25.50 24.43
N ILE A 41 -6.40 24.49 23.55
CA ILE A 41 -7.14 24.50 22.28
C ILE A 41 -8.65 24.74 22.49
N PRO A 42 -9.35 24.04 23.42
CA PRO A 42 -10.77 24.31 23.65
C PRO A 42 -11.05 25.74 24.12
N LEU A 43 -10.28 26.24 25.09
CA LEU A 43 -10.47 27.60 25.62
C LEU A 43 -10.25 28.65 24.52
N LEU A 44 -9.12 28.56 23.81
CA LEU A 44 -8.75 29.53 22.77
C LEU A 44 -9.67 29.47 21.54
N THR A 45 -10.24 28.30 21.25
CA THR A 45 -11.28 28.13 20.22
C THR A 45 -12.52 28.92 20.59
N VAL A 46 -13.06 28.75 21.80
CA VAL A 46 -14.29 29.42 22.20
C VAL A 46 -14.07 30.93 22.41
N THR A 47 -12.90 31.35 22.90
CA THR A 47 -12.58 32.78 23.02
C THR A 47 -12.48 33.46 21.66
N SER A 48 -12.03 32.75 20.62
CA SER A 48 -11.96 33.30 19.25
C SER A 48 -13.35 33.45 18.62
N PHE A 49 -14.36 32.68 19.06
CA PHE A 49 -15.77 32.92 18.71
C PHE A 49 -16.45 33.99 19.56
N SER A 50 -15.83 34.46 20.65
CA SER A 50 -16.40 35.43 21.58
C SER A 50 -16.88 36.76 20.99
N PRO A 51 -16.41 37.30 19.85
CA PRO A 51 -17.09 38.47 19.27
C PRO A 51 -18.57 38.21 18.94
N ASN A 52 -18.98 36.94 18.74
CA ASN A 52 -20.35 36.56 18.40
C ASN A 52 -21.19 36.05 19.60
N LEU A 53 -20.55 35.58 20.68
CA LEU A 53 -21.24 35.21 21.92
C LEU A 53 -21.31 36.43 22.84
N GLY A 54 -22.47 36.69 23.45
CA GLY A 54 -22.63 37.82 24.38
C GLY A 54 -21.52 37.84 25.43
N SER A 55 -20.61 38.83 25.32
CA SER A 55 -19.33 38.86 26.06
C SER A 55 -19.50 38.69 27.57
N PHE A 56 -20.63 39.11 28.12
CA PHE A 56 -20.97 38.93 29.54
C PHE A 56 -21.08 37.45 29.96
N TRP A 57 -21.90 36.66 29.25
CA TRP A 57 -22.13 35.25 29.59
C TRP A 57 -20.87 34.41 29.41
N PHE A 58 -20.08 34.73 28.40
CA PHE A 58 -18.82 34.03 28.18
C PHE A 58 -17.78 34.37 29.25
N ASN A 59 -17.68 35.64 29.68
CA ASN A 59 -16.84 36.01 30.83
C ASN A 59 -17.27 35.27 32.09
N LEU A 60 -18.57 35.21 32.38
CA LEU A 60 -19.09 34.46 33.53
C LEU A 60 -18.69 32.98 33.48
N LEU A 61 -18.81 32.35 32.30
CA LEU A 61 -18.40 30.96 32.09
C LEU A 61 -16.90 30.79 32.34
N VAL A 62 -16.04 31.61 31.74
CA VAL A 62 -14.58 31.52 31.87
C VAL A 62 -14.15 31.78 33.32
N THR A 63 -14.74 32.77 34.00
CA THR A 63 -14.48 33.02 35.43
C THR A 63 -14.96 31.86 36.32
N GLY A 64 -16.11 31.25 36.00
CA GLY A 64 -16.60 30.07 36.70
C GLY A 64 -15.68 28.86 36.51
N LEU A 65 -15.18 28.64 35.29
CA LEU A 65 -14.17 27.62 34.99
C LEU A 65 -12.86 27.89 35.69
N ASP A 66 -12.42 29.14 35.77
CA ASP A 66 -11.22 29.51 36.53
C ASP A 66 -11.37 29.19 38.01
N TRP A 67 -12.53 29.48 38.59
CA TRP A 67 -12.77 29.18 40.00
C TRP A 67 -12.81 27.68 40.30
N THR A 68 -13.39 26.88 39.40
CA THR A 68 -13.61 25.44 39.58
C THR A 68 -12.46 24.56 39.08
N TYR A 69 -11.80 24.95 38.00
CA TYR A 69 -10.78 24.19 37.28
C TYR A 69 -9.55 25.05 36.98
N LYS A 70 -9.06 25.85 37.95
CA LYS A 70 -7.93 26.80 37.86
C LYS A 70 -6.84 26.49 36.81
N ASP A 71 -6.37 25.24 36.73
CA ASP A 71 -5.31 24.86 35.80
C ASP A 71 -5.75 24.63 34.36
N ARG A 72 -7.05 24.47 34.11
CA ARG A 72 -7.69 24.30 32.79
C ARG A 72 -8.33 25.58 32.25
N ALA A 73 -8.31 26.68 33.01
CA ALA A 73 -8.83 27.98 32.58
C ALA A 73 -7.74 28.96 32.11
N LYS A 74 -6.49 28.49 32.01
CA LYS A 74 -5.34 29.26 31.54
C LYS A 74 -5.18 29.11 30.01
N PRO A 75 -4.61 30.12 29.31
CA PRO A 75 -4.32 30.04 27.87
C PRO A 75 -3.39 28.90 27.48
N PHE A 76 -2.54 28.46 28.41
CA PHE A 76 -1.64 27.31 28.24
C PHE A 76 -1.92 26.28 29.33
N VAL A 77 -1.84 25.01 28.95
CA VAL A 77 -2.02 23.86 29.84
C VAL A 77 -0.81 22.96 29.76
N GLN A 78 -0.49 22.31 30.88
CA GLN A 78 0.55 21.30 30.95
C GLN A 78 -0.10 19.92 30.87
N ILE A 79 0.20 19.17 29.81
CA ILE A 79 -0.31 17.82 29.57
C ILE A 79 0.79 16.95 28.97
N THR A 80 0.63 15.64 29.04
CA THR A 80 1.55 14.69 28.41
C THR A 80 1.36 14.64 26.89
N ALA A 81 2.39 14.20 26.16
CA ALA A 81 2.29 13.97 24.72
C ALA A 81 1.17 12.97 24.37
N GLN A 82 1.01 11.91 25.17
CA GLN A 82 -0.07 10.94 25.00
C GLN A 82 -1.45 11.57 25.16
N GLU A 83 -1.65 12.44 26.15
CA GLU A 83 -2.90 13.16 26.36
C GLU A 83 -3.23 14.13 25.22
N LEU A 84 -2.24 14.87 24.71
CA LEU A 84 -2.45 15.79 23.58
C LEU A 84 -2.98 15.05 22.34
N VAL A 85 -2.37 13.90 22.03
CA VAL A 85 -2.65 13.14 20.81
C VAL A 85 -3.89 12.26 20.95
N PHE A 86 -3.98 11.46 22.02
CA PHE A 86 -5.01 10.44 22.21
C PHE A 86 -6.10 10.81 23.21
N GLY A 87 -5.92 11.92 23.90
CA GLY A 87 -6.99 12.67 24.52
C GLY A 87 -6.92 12.81 26.03
N TYR A 88 -7.60 13.86 26.50
CA TYR A 88 -7.78 14.20 27.91
C TYR A 88 -9.18 14.76 28.14
N ASN A 89 -9.63 14.72 29.40
CA ASN A 89 -10.91 15.30 29.79
C ASN A 89 -10.77 16.83 29.90
N ASP A 90 -11.57 17.54 29.12
CA ASP A 90 -11.67 18.99 29.18
C ASP A 90 -13.11 19.41 29.50
N PRO A 91 -13.33 20.33 30.47
CA PRO A 91 -14.67 20.80 30.83
C PRO A 91 -15.42 21.45 29.67
N LEU A 92 -14.75 22.24 28.81
CA LEU A 92 -15.39 22.93 27.69
C LEU A 92 -15.82 21.94 26.61
N VAL A 93 -14.98 20.95 26.32
CA VAL A 93 -15.33 19.90 25.35
C VAL A 93 -16.48 19.04 25.86
N SER A 94 -16.46 18.67 27.13
CA SER A 94 -17.56 17.93 27.77
C SER A 94 -18.87 18.71 27.70
N LEU A 95 -18.81 20.02 27.93
CA LEU A 95 -19.96 20.91 27.83
C LEU A 95 -20.49 20.99 26.39
N ALA A 96 -19.59 21.19 25.41
CA ALA A 96 -19.94 21.23 23.99
C ALA A 96 -20.58 19.91 23.52
N HIS A 97 -20.07 18.78 23.98
CA HIS A 97 -20.61 17.45 23.67
C HIS A 97 -22.08 17.27 24.09
N VAL A 98 -22.47 17.89 25.21
CA VAL A 98 -23.84 17.83 25.75
C VAL A 98 -24.78 18.78 25.01
N PHE A 99 -24.31 19.98 24.66
CA PHE A 99 -25.16 21.01 24.04
C PHE A 99 -25.27 20.90 22.51
N TYR A 100 -24.30 20.30 21.82
CA TYR A 100 -24.35 20.18 20.37
C TYR A 100 -25.29 19.04 19.92
N PRO A 101 -26.04 19.23 18.82
CA PRO A 101 -26.91 18.18 18.28
C PRO A 101 -26.10 16.98 17.79
N LYS A 102 -26.70 15.78 17.83
CA LYS A 102 -26.02 14.49 17.55
C LYS A 102 -25.15 14.47 16.28
N GLY A 103 -25.56 15.13 15.20
CA GLY A 103 -24.83 15.17 13.94
C GLY A 103 -23.66 16.16 13.86
N LYS A 104 -23.48 17.03 14.86
CA LYS A 104 -22.40 18.04 14.90
C LYS A 104 -21.66 18.06 16.24
N ARG A 105 -21.92 17.10 17.14
CA ARG A 105 -21.28 17.11 18.46
C ARG A 105 -19.82 16.67 18.33
N PRO A 106 -18.88 17.36 19.00
CA PRO A 106 -17.51 16.89 19.12
C PRO A 106 -17.45 15.62 19.99
N ASN A 107 -16.28 14.98 20.06
CA ASN A 107 -16.04 13.90 21.02
C ASN A 107 -16.18 14.40 22.47
N SER A 108 -16.36 13.48 23.42
CA SER A 108 -16.47 13.83 24.86
C SER A 108 -15.14 14.26 25.48
N GLN A 109 -14.03 13.96 24.81
CA GLN A 109 -12.67 14.28 25.23
C GLN A 109 -12.00 15.17 24.18
N MET A 110 -11.05 15.97 24.61
CA MET A 110 -10.18 16.74 23.73
C MET A 110 -9.00 15.86 23.31
N GLY A 111 -8.66 15.81 22.02
CA GLY A 111 -7.49 15.10 21.51
C GLY A 111 -7.41 15.20 19.99
N LEU A 112 -6.20 15.18 19.44
CA LEU A 112 -5.99 15.46 18.02
C LEU A 112 -6.26 14.26 17.11
N LEU A 113 -6.00 13.04 17.56
CA LEU A 113 -6.17 11.80 16.79
C LEU A 113 -7.20 10.85 17.43
N LEU A 114 -8.24 11.41 18.06
CA LEU A 114 -9.31 10.65 18.69
C LEU A 114 -10.09 9.79 17.67
N ALA A 115 -10.64 8.66 18.14
CA ALA A 115 -11.47 7.75 17.36
C ALA A 115 -10.81 7.19 16.08
N ARG A 116 -9.48 7.09 16.07
CA ARG A 116 -8.70 6.52 14.95
C ARG A 116 -8.19 5.10 15.18
N ASN A 117 -8.58 4.50 16.31
CA ASN A 117 -8.16 3.17 16.69
C ASN A 117 -9.32 2.19 16.51
N GLY A 118 -9.10 1.13 15.74
CA GLY A 118 -10.09 0.14 15.37
C GLY A 118 -10.70 0.38 14.00
N THR A 119 -11.92 -0.11 13.82
CA THR A 119 -12.68 0.06 12.57
C THR A 119 -13.24 1.47 12.52
N LEU A 120 -12.89 2.22 11.48
CA LEU A 120 -13.42 3.55 11.24
C LEU A 120 -14.86 3.47 10.74
N ASP A 121 -15.70 4.40 11.17
CA ASP A 121 -17.10 4.48 10.73
C ASP A 121 -17.24 4.81 9.23
N GLU A 122 -16.19 5.39 8.65
CA GLU A 122 -16.15 5.83 7.27
C GLU A 122 -16.12 4.66 6.28
N VAL A 123 -17.03 4.72 5.32
CA VAL A 123 -17.17 3.72 4.26
C VAL A 123 -16.69 4.34 2.94
N SER A 124 -15.60 3.80 2.40
CA SER A 124 -14.98 4.28 1.17
C SER A 124 -15.31 3.34 0.02
N THR A 125 -15.76 3.92 -1.10
CA THR A 125 -15.98 3.21 -2.37
C THR A 125 -14.94 3.70 -3.37
N VAL A 126 -14.15 2.77 -3.90
CA VAL A 126 -12.97 3.05 -4.73
C VAL A 126 -13.05 2.30 -6.05
N TYR A 127 -12.54 2.89 -7.13
CA TYR A 127 -12.47 2.26 -8.45
C TYR A 127 -11.41 1.16 -8.49
N THR A 128 -11.79 -0.03 -8.99
CA THR A 128 -10.90 -1.19 -9.05
C THR A 128 -9.99 -1.20 -10.27
N GLY A 129 -10.32 -0.42 -11.31
CA GLY A 129 -9.53 -0.29 -12.53
C GLY A 129 -9.82 -1.38 -13.58
N LEU A 130 -10.89 -2.16 -13.40
CA LEU A 130 -11.30 -3.23 -14.32
C LEU A 130 -11.62 -2.68 -15.71
N ARG A 131 -12.26 -1.50 -15.81
CA ARG A 131 -12.61 -0.88 -17.09
C ARG A 131 -11.56 0.11 -17.58
N SER A 132 -10.93 0.84 -16.67
CA SER A 132 -9.89 1.82 -17.02
C SER A 132 -8.92 2.07 -15.85
N MET A 133 -7.64 2.15 -16.18
CA MET A 133 -6.57 2.47 -15.22
C MET A 133 -6.48 3.96 -14.88
N GLU A 134 -7.22 4.84 -15.57
CA GLU A 134 -7.20 6.29 -15.31
C GLU A 134 -7.75 6.68 -13.94
N ARG A 135 -8.70 5.89 -13.43
CA ARG A 135 -9.33 6.09 -12.12
C ARG A 135 -8.90 5.07 -11.09
N PHE A 136 -7.93 4.21 -11.42
CA PHE A 136 -7.51 3.14 -10.52
C PHE A 136 -7.08 3.69 -9.16
N GLY A 137 -7.67 3.16 -8.09
CA GLY A 137 -7.37 3.58 -6.72
C GLY A 137 -7.99 4.91 -6.30
N TYR A 138 -8.73 5.60 -7.18
CA TYR A 138 -9.46 6.82 -6.80
C TYR A 138 -10.79 6.52 -6.12
N ILE A 139 -11.12 7.35 -5.15
CA ILE A 139 -12.38 7.31 -4.42
C ILE A 139 -13.50 7.79 -5.35
N ASP A 140 -14.55 6.99 -5.45
CA ASP A 140 -15.82 7.34 -6.08
C ASP A 140 -16.77 7.99 -5.07
N LYS A 141 -16.90 7.38 -3.88
CA LYS A 141 -17.81 7.86 -2.83
C LYS A 141 -17.27 7.64 -1.43
N ILE A 142 -17.61 8.55 -0.53
CA ILE A 142 -17.39 8.43 0.91
C ILE A 142 -18.74 8.54 1.61
N ASN A 143 -19.10 7.53 2.40
CA ASN A 143 -20.40 7.47 3.10
C ASN A 143 -21.60 7.68 2.15
N GLY A 144 -21.48 7.24 0.90
CA GLY A 144 -22.50 7.40 -0.14
C GLY A 144 -22.51 8.74 -0.88
N LEU A 145 -21.69 9.70 -0.47
CA LEU A 145 -21.54 11.01 -1.13
C LEU A 145 -20.42 10.96 -2.19
N ASP A 146 -20.66 11.59 -3.33
CA ASP A 146 -19.73 11.73 -4.46
C ASP A 146 -18.94 13.06 -4.45
N HIS A 147 -19.08 13.83 -3.36
CA HIS A 147 -18.41 15.10 -3.15
C HIS A 147 -18.15 15.31 -1.65
N LEU A 148 -17.19 16.19 -1.34
CA LEU A 148 -16.94 16.62 0.03
C LEU A 148 -18.06 17.55 0.51
N PRO A 149 -18.79 17.21 1.59
CA PRO A 149 -19.91 18.00 2.07
C PRO A 149 -19.50 19.34 2.70
N HIS A 150 -18.21 19.52 2.99
CA HIS A 150 -17.65 20.70 3.66
C HIS A 150 -17.50 21.91 2.74
N TRP A 151 -17.39 21.68 1.43
CA TRP A 151 -17.14 22.72 0.43
C TRP A 151 -18.34 22.84 -0.52
N LYS A 152 -18.70 24.07 -0.89
CA LYS A 152 -19.94 24.34 -1.64
C LYS A 152 -19.83 24.09 -3.13
N THR A 153 -18.64 24.30 -3.71
CA THR A 153 -18.45 24.37 -5.17
C THR A 153 -17.19 23.64 -5.62
N SER A 154 -17.22 23.15 -6.85
CA SER A 154 -16.04 22.62 -7.55
C SER A 154 -15.03 23.75 -7.82
N PRO A 155 -13.71 23.49 -7.80
CA PRO A 155 -13.04 22.18 -7.59
C PRO A 155 -12.91 21.75 -6.12
N CYS A 156 -13.22 22.62 -5.16
CA CYS A 156 -12.96 22.37 -3.73
C CYS A 156 -13.76 21.19 -3.14
N ASN A 157 -14.93 20.89 -3.69
CA ASN A 157 -15.78 19.80 -3.22
C ASN A 157 -15.51 18.46 -3.92
N ASP A 158 -14.53 18.36 -4.81
CA ASP A 158 -14.19 17.09 -5.46
C ASP A 158 -13.57 16.11 -4.45
N ILE A 159 -13.82 14.82 -4.66
CA ILE A 159 -13.31 13.72 -3.84
C ILE A 159 -12.53 12.68 -4.65
N ARG A 160 -12.41 12.86 -5.97
CA ARG A 160 -11.72 11.95 -6.88
C ARG A 160 -10.21 12.01 -6.68
N ALA A 161 -9.75 11.24 -5.71
CA ALA A 161 -8.36 11.14 -5.31
C ALA A 161 -8.06 9.77 -4.71
N SER A 162 -6.78 9.42 -4.65
CA SER A 162 -6.30 8.22 -3.99
C SER A 162 -6.29 8.40 -2.48
N GLU A 163 -6.57 7.34 -1.73
CA GLU A 163 -6.32 7.28 -0.27
C GLU A 163 -4.82 7.21 0.08
N GLY A 164 -3.94 7.13 -0.92
CA GLY A 164 -2.48 7.04 -0.75
C GLY A 164 -1.90 5.65 -0.91
N SER A 165 -2.73 4.59 -1.00
CA SER A 165 -2.25 3.21 -1.20
C SER A 165 -1.98 2.85 -2.66
N PHE A 166 -2.80 3.37 -3.58
CA PHE A 166 -2.74 3.05 -5.02
C PHE A 166 -3.07 4.28 -5.83
N PHE A 167 -2.29 4.56 -6.86
CA PHE A 167 -2.48 5.68 -7.77
C PHE A 167 -2.64 5.16 -9.20
N PRO A 168 -3.32 5.92 -10.08
CA PRO A 168 -3.33 5.61 -11.51
C PRO A 168 -1.89 5.50 -12.07
N PRO A 169 -1.51 4.39 -12.73
CA PRO A 169 -0.15 4.21 -13.23
C PRO A 169 0.20 5.24 -14.30
N ARG A 170 1.28 5.99 -14.11
CA ARG A 170 1.73 7.03 -15.05
C ARG A 170 2.16 6.45 -16.40
N ASP A 171 2.73 5.24 -16.42
CA ASP A 171 3.12 4.58 -17.67
C ASP A 171 1.92 4.32 -18.59
N ILE A 172 0.71 4.20 -18.04
CA ILE A 172 -0.53 3.99 -18.79
C ILE A 172 -1.24 5.32 -19.04
N THR A 173 -1.49 6.09 -17.98
CA THR A 173 -2.31 7.32 -18.03
C THR A 173 -1.59 8.51 -18.65
N LYS A 174 -0.25 8.52 -18.65
CA LYS A 174 0.60 9.64 -19.07
C LYS A 174 0.32 10.96 -18.33
N SER A 175 -0.41 10.92 -17.21
CA SER A 175 -0.67 12.09 -16.37
C SER A 175 0.53 12.35 -15.45
N ASP A 176 0.95 13.60 -15.38
CA ASP A 176 1.98 14.06 -14.43
C ASP A 176 1.38 14.53 -13.09
N ILE A 177 0.06 14.51 -12.93
CA ILE A 177 -0.65 14.90 -11.71
C ILE A 177 -1.50 13.74 -11.22
N VAL A 178 -1.34 13.43 -9.94
CA VAL A 178 -2.20 12.51 -9.19
C VAL A 178 -2.76 13.23 -7.97
N HIS A 179 -3.92 12.81 -7.49
CA HIS A 179 -4.55 13.44 -6.32
C HIS A 179 -4.53 12.49 -5.13
N LEU A 180 -4.22 13.04 -3.96
CA LEU A 180 -4.26 12.35 -2.67
C LEU A 180 -5.40 12.93 -1.83
N TYR A 181 -6.13 12.08 -1.14
CA TYR A 181 -7.11 12.46 -0.14
C TYR A 181 -6.83 11.73 1.16
N ASP A 182 -6.80 12.51 2.24
CA ASP A 182 -6.99 12.01 3.59
C ASP A 182 -8.03 12.88 4.27
N LYS A 183 -8.80 12.28 5.18
CA LYS A 183 -9.84 12.97 5.95
C LYS A 183 -9.31 14.22 6.64
N ASP A 184 -8.08 14.18 7.13
CA ASP A 184 -7.46 15.26 7.89
C ASP A 184 -7.09 16.47 7.05
N LEU A 185 -6.72 16.21 5.79
CA LEU A 185 -6.43 17.28 4.84
C LEU A 185 -7.68 18.09 4.51
N CYS A 186 -8.87 17.55 4.78
CA CYS A 186 -10.17 18.19 4.55
C CYS A 186 -10.41 18.57 3.08
N ARG A 187 -9.52 18.18 2.14
CA ARG A 187 -9.61 18.39 0.70
C ARG A 187 -8.69 17.42 -0.04
N ILE A 188 -8.82 17.36 -1.36
CA ILE A 188 -7.85 16.67 -2.21
C ILE A 188 -6.57 17.50 -2.34
N MET A 189 -5.42 16.83 -2.31
CA MET A 189 -4.09 17.41 -2.49
C MET A 189 -3.51 16.95 -3.83
N PRO A 190 -3.23 17.87 -4.77
CA PRO A 190 -2.56 17.52 -6.01
C PRO A 190 -1.08 17.23 -5.75
N LEU A 191 -0.57 16.15 -6.33
CA LEU A 191 0.83 15.76 -6.32
C LEU A 191 1.35 15.77 -7.75
N LYS A 192 2.39 16.57 -8.01
CA LYS A 192 2.96 16.76 -9.35
C LYS A 192 4.29 16.02 -9.49
N TYR A 193 4.44 15.30 -10.60
CA TYR A 193 5.67 14.62 -10.98
C TYR A 193 6.83 15.62 -11.07
N ARG A 194 7.97 15.24 -10.50
CA ARG A 194 9.21 16.02 -10.49
C ARG A 194 10.31 15.36 -11.31
N LYS A 195 10.66 14.13 -10.94
CA LYS A 195 11.77 13.39 -11.54
C LYS A 195 11.65 11.90 -11.24
N GLN A 196 12.31 11.09 -12.07
CA GLN A 196 12.50 9.68 -11.80
C GLN A 196 13.63 9.50 -10.77
N VAL A 197 13.43 8.57 -9.84
CA VAL A 197 14.36 8.20 -8.77
C VAL A 197 14.44 6.67 -8.63
N TYR A 198 15.42 6.19 -7.87
CA TYR A 198 15.54 4.78 -7.51
C TYR A 198 15.59 4.66 -5.99
N LYS A 199 14.75 3.79 -5.45
CA LYS A 199 14.74 3.41 -4.03
C LYS A 199 14.90 1.91 -3.96
N ASP A 200 15.94 1.43 -3.27
CA ASP A 200 16.24 0.01 -3.10
C ASP A 200 16.19 -0.79 -4.41
N SER A 201 16.83 -0.25 -5.45
CA SER A 201 16.86 -0.80 -6.82
C SER A 201 15.51 -0.87 -7.55
N ILE A 202 14.44 -0.32 -6.99
CA ILE A 202 13.14 -0.17 -7.63
C ILE A 202 13.03 1.23 -8.24
N LYS A 203 12.67 1.29 -9.52
CA LYS A 203 12.38 2.54 -10.24
C LYS A 203 11.10 3.17 -9.67
N ALA A 204 11.16 4.42 -9.25
CA ALA A 204 10.01 5.18 -8.79
C ALA A 204 10.02 6.60 -9.36
N ASP A 205 8.86 7.23 -9.42
CA ASP A 205 8.67 8.62 -9.84
C ASP A 205 8.40 9.46 -8.58
N LEU A 206 9.16 10.54 -8.39
CA LEU A 206 8.99 11.46 -7.27
C LEU A 206 7.88 12.48 -7.58
N TYR A 207 6.91 12.57 -6.69
CA TYR A 207 5.82 13.54 -6.71
C TYR A 207 5.86 14.42 -5.46
N THR A 208 5.64 15.73 -5.65
CA THR A 208 5.48 16.67 -4.52
C THR A 208 4.31 17.61 -4.79
N PRO A 209 3.66 18.17 -3.75
CA PRO A 209 2.66 19.19 -3.93
C PRO A 209 3.22 20.38 -4.72
N PRO A 210 2.48 20.96 -5.68
CA PRO A 210 2.85 22.23 -6.28
C PRO A 210 2.70 23.37 -5.26
N SER A 211 3.48 24.44 -5.41
CA SER A 211 3.38 25.64 -4.56
C SER A 211 2.00 26.30 -4.63
N SER A 212 1.26 26.08 -5.73
CA SER A 212 -0.13 26.51 -5.89
C SER A 212 -1.12 25.87 -4.91
N THR A 213 -0.72 24.80 -4.21
CA THR A 213 -1.59 24.04 -3.30
C THR A 213 -2.11 24.89 -2.15
N PHE A 214 -1.22 25.55 -1.40
CA PHE A 214 -1.58 26.46 -0.30
C PHE A 214 -1.41 27.94 -0.67
N GLU A 215 -1.55 28.25 -1.96
CA GLU A 215 -1.43 29.62 -2.45
C GLU A 215 -2.68 30.45 -2.12
N ASN A 216 -2.51 31.75 -1.94
CA ASN A 216 -3.62 32.69 -1.75
C ASN A 216 -4.55 32.67 -2.98
N ALA A 217 -5.86 32.80 -2.74
CA ALA A 217 -6.90 32.89 -3.75
C ALA A 217 -6.69 34.02 -4.79
N ASP A 218 -5.99 35.09 -4.42
CA ASP A 218 -5.67 36.18 -5.36
C ASP A 218 -4.70 35.73 -6.46
N THR A 219 -3.75 34.84 -6.12
CA THR A 219 -2.76 34.30 -7.06
C THR A 219 -3.25 33.00 -7.71
N ASN A 220 -3.96 32.15 -6.94
CA ASN A 220 -4.60 30.94 -7.44
C ASN A 220 -6.12 30.96 -7.16
N PRO A 221 -6.94 31.44 -8.12
CA PRO A 221 -8.39 31.55 -7.96
C PRO A 221 -9.12 30.25 -7.61
N ASP A 222 -8.55 29.09 -7.94
CA ASP A 222 -9.13 27.78 -7.61
C ASP A 222 -9.23 27.56 -6.09
N ASN A 223 -8.36 28.21 -5.30
CA ASN A 223 -8.39 28.11 -3.84
C ASN A 223 -9.48 28.97 -3.19
N LYS A 224 -10.15 29.85 -3.94
CA LYS A 224 -11.15 30.79 -3.41
C LYS A 224 -12.34 30.08 -2.74
N CYS A 225 -12.73 28.91 -3.25
CA CYS A 225 -13.85 28.15 -2.67
C CYS A 225 -13.55 27.55 -1.29
N TYR A 226 -12.28 27.51 -0.85
CA TYR A 226 -11.90 27.09 0.50
C TYR A 226 -12.11 28.18 1.57
N CYS A 227 -12.44 29.41 1.18
CA CYS A 227 -12.52 30.54 2.13
C CYS A 227 -13.92 30.81 2.70
N LEU A 228 -14.97 30.05 2.32
CA LEU A 228 -16.33 30.06 2.89
C LEU A 228 -16.90 31.44 3.33
N ASN A 229 -16.79 32.44 2.45
CA ASN A 229 -17.25 33.82 2.65
C ASN A 229 -16.47 34.65 3.70
N GLU A 230 -15.39 34.12 4.25
CA GLU A 230 -14.41 34.84 5.04
C GLU A 230 -13.24 35.31 4.17
N ALA A 231 -12.40 36.18 4.72
CA ALA A 231 -11.13 36.51 4.10
C ALA A 231 -10.27 35.25 4.01
N CYS A 232 -9.72 34.99 2.82
CA CYS A 232 -8.80 33.88 2.63
C CYS A 232 -7.57 34.05 3.51
N PRO A 233 -7.03 32.95 4.06
CA PRO A 233 -5.80 33.04 4.83
C PRO A 233 -4.60 33.40 3.93
N PRO A 234 -3.51 33.91 4.53
CA PRO A 234 -2.27 34.16 3.80
C PRO A 234 -1.69 32.87 3.21
N ARG A 235 -0.72 33.03 2.30
CA ARG A 235 -0.05 31.93 1.60
C ARG A 235 0.58 30.95 2.60
N GLY A 236 0.38 29.66 2.36
CA GLY A 236 0.90 28.55 3.16
C GLY A 236 -0.07 28.01 4.21
N LEU A 237 -1.26 28.59 4.32
CA LEU A 237 -2.31 28.16 5.23
C LEU A 237 -3.55 27.65 4.49
N GLN A 238 -4.18 26.62 5.05
CA GLN A 238 -5.49 26.14 4.62
C GLN A 238 -6.44 26.12 5.81
N ASN A 239 -7.63 26.72 5.66
CA ASN A 239 -8.70 26.61 6.64
C ASN A 239 -9.32 25.20 6.60
N ILE A 240 -9.35 24.49 7.74
CA ILE A 240 -10.03 23.19 7.87
C ILE A 240 -11.15 23.20 8.93
N SER A 241 -11.55 24.39 9.38
CA SER A 241 -12.63 24.57 10.36
C SER A 241 -13.91 23.77 10.02
N PRO A 242 -14.39 23.73 8.76
CA PRO A 242 -15.59 22.98 8.39
C PRO A 242 -15.52 21.48 8.66
N CYS A 243 -14.31 20.90 8.65
CA CYS A 243 -14.08 19.49 8.96
C CYS A 243 -13.86 19.25 10.46
N GLN A 244 -13.55 20.30 11.23
CA GLN A 244 -13.17 20.24 12.65
C GLN A 244 -14.25 20.87 13.55
N TYR A 245 -15.53 20.53 13.33
CA TYR A 245 -16.66 21.04 14.13
C TYR A 245 -16.73 22.58 14.18
N ASN A 246 -16.28 23.24 13.12
CA ASN A 246 -16.10 24.69 13.00
C ASN A 246 -14.98 25.31 13.84
N ALA A 247 -14.21 24.55 14.62
CA ALA A 247 -13.06 25.08 15.37
C ALA A 247 -12.05 25.74 14.41
N PRO A 248 -11.41 26.88 14.77
CA PRO A 248 -10.59 27.70 13.86
C PRO A 248 -9.19 27.08 13.62
N VAL A 249 -9.18 25.86 13.07
CA VAL A 249 -7.98 25.06 12.81
C VAL A 249 -7.51 25.27 11.37
N TYR A 250 -6.21 25.49 11.21
CA TYR A 250 -5.55 25.71 9.94
C TYR A 250 -4.42 24.71 9.73
N LEU A 251 -4.30 24.18 8.52
CA LEU A 251 -3.16 23.36 8.11
C LEU A 251 -2.08 24.20 7.44
N SER A 252 -0.83 23.81 7.66
CA SER A 252 0.34 24.26 6.90
C SER A 252 1.30 23.09 6.69
N PHE A 253 2.38 23.31 5.94
CA PHE A 253 3.53 22.41 6.05
C PHE A 253 4.28 22.66 7.39
N PRO A 254 5.09 21.68 7.86
CA PRO A 254 5.86 21.83 9.10
C PRO A 254 6.76 23.06 9.09
N HIS A 255 6.83 23.72 10.25
CA HIS A 255 7.55 24.97 10.48
C HIS A 255 7.16 26.07 9.48
N PHE A 256 5.92 26.07 8.98
CA PHE A 256 5.45 26.97 7.93
C PHE A 256 6.32 26.95 6.65
N TYR A 257 6.83 25.77 6.28
CA TYR A 257 7.51 25.59 4.99
C TYR A 257 6.63 26.03 3.81
N ASP A 258 7.23 26.73 2.84
CA ASP A 258 6.54 27.34 1.68
C ASP A 258 5.38 28.28 2.03
N ALA A 259 5.41 28.92 3.20
CA ALA A 259 4.43 29.91 3.63
C ALA A 259 4.94 31.36 3.50
N GLU A 260 4.09 32.31 3.87
CA GLU A 260 4.47 33.72 3.97
C GLU A 260 5.39 33.96 5.19
N PRO A 261 6.48 34.76 5.07
CA PRO A 261 7.41 35.01 6.17
C PRO A 261 6.77 35.64 7.42
N SER A 262 5.68 36.40 7.25
CA SER A 262 4.93 37.02 8.35
C SER A 262 4.39 36.02 9.38
N LEU A 263 4.20 34.76 8.99
CA LEU A 263 3.78 33.68 9.90
C LEU A 263 4.92 33.20 10.83
N LEU A 264 6.18 33.46 10.47
CA LEU A 264 7.36 33.06 11.23
C LEU A 264 7.77 34.12 12.26
N GLU A 265 7.56 35.41 11.96
CA GLU A 265 7.98 36.54 12.81
C GLU A 265 7.59 36.44 14.29
N PRO A 266 6.41 35.92 14.67
CA PRO A 266 6.01 35.82 16.08
C PRO A 266 6.69 34.70 16.87
N PHE A 267 7.45 33.81 16.21
CA PHE A 267 7.95 32.58 16.82
C PHE A 267 9.47 32.45 16.74
N GLU A 268 10.08 32.09 17.87
CA GLU A 268 11.46 31.63 17.92
C GLU A 268 11.53 30.10 17.81
N GLY A 269 12.51 29.57 17.08
CA GLY A 269 12.76 28.12 16.95
C GLY A 269 12.15 27.44 15.71
N LEU A 270 11.37 28.16 14.89
CA LEU A 270 10.88 27.62 13.62
C LEU A 270 11.97 27.69 12.54
N ASN A 271 12.31 26.55 11.91
CA ASN A 271 13.33 26.48 10.88
C ASN A 271 12.84 25.70 9.64
N PRO A 272 12.08 26.33 8.72
CA PRO A 272 11.54 25.66 7.55
C PRO A 272 12.65 25.18 6.60
N THR A 273 12.77 23.86 6.41
CA THR A 273 13.70 23.25 5.46
C THR A 273 12.96 22.31 4.52
N LYS A 274 13.31 22.35 3.23
CA LYS A 274 12.61 21.57 2.21
C LYS A 274 12.74 20.06 2.48
N GLU A 275 13.93 19.61 2.79
CA GLU A 275 14.26 18.19 2.93
C GLU A 275 13.47 17.54 4.08
N LYS A 276 13.25 18.28 5.18
CA LYS A 276 12.55 17.79 6.37
C LYS A 276 11.05 18.04 6.33
N HIS A 277 10.59 19.08 5.64
CA HIS A 277 9.21 19.55 5.78
C HIS A 277 8.38 19.47 4.49
N GLU A 278 8.98 19.15 3.34
CA GLU A 278 8.23 18.89 2.11
C GLU A 278 7.52 17.53 2.19
N THR A 279 6.24 17.51 1.83
CA THR A 279 5.46 16.28 1.57
C THR A 279 5.89 15.69 0.22
N TYR A 280 6.12 14.38 0.15
CA TYR A 280 6.47 13.73 -1.11
C TYR A 280 6.00 12.28 -1.17
N PHE A 281 5.87 11.77 -2.39
CA PHE A 281 5.58 10.37 -2.68
C PHE A 281 6.52 9.87 -3.77
N MET A 282 7.09 8.68 -3.59
CA MET A 282 7.83 7.93 -4.60
C MET A 282 6.94 6.80 -5.10
N ILE A 283 6.37 6.95 -6.29
CA ILE A 283 5.36 6.03 -6.83
C ILE A 283 5.97 5.20 -7.96
N GLN A 284 5.83 3.88 -7.91
CA GLN A 284 6.27 3.00 -8.99
C GLN A 284 5.37 3.27 -10.24
N PRO A 285 5.94 3.65 -11.40
CA PRO A 285 5.17 4.22 -12.51
C PRO A 285 4.28 3.23 -13.28
N THR A 286 4.56 1.94 -13.21
CA THR A 286 3.88 0.87 -13.96
C THR A 286 2.70 0.27 -13.19
N LEU A 287 2.83 0.15 -11.88
CA LEU A 287 1.85 -0.44 -10.96
C LEU A 287 1.08 0.62 -10.18
N GLY A 288 1.60 1.84 -10.07
CA GLY A 288 0.95 2.93 -9.32
C GLY A 288 1.01 2.74 -7.80
N VAL A 289 1.95 1.95 -7.29
CA VAL A 289 2.11 1.67 -5.85
C VAL A 289 3.21 2.56 -5.28
N PRO A 290 3.00 3.24 -4.13
CA PRO A 290 4.06 3.99 -3.47
C PRO A 290 5.12 3.02 -2.90
N VAL A 291 6.39 3.31 -3.17
CA VAL A 291 7.54 2.61 -2.59
C VAL A 291 7.96 3.26 -1.27
N GLU A 292 7.86 4.59 -1.23
CA GLU A 292 8.11 5.43 -0.07
C GLU A 292 7.22 6.66 -0.21
N GLY A 293 6.75 7.24 0.88
CA GLY A 293 6.00 8.49 0.81
C GLY A 293 5.57 8.97 2.18
N PHE A 294 5.60 10.29 2.35
CA PHE A 294 5.28 10.97 3.60
C PHE A 294 4.39 12.17 3.33
N VAL A 295 3.24 12.19 4.00
CA VAL A 295 2.40 13.36 4.19
C VAL A 295 2.87 14.06 5.46
N ARG A 296 3.35 15.29 5.30
CA ARG A 296 3.85 16.12 6.39
C ARG A 296 2.97 17.34 6.52
N VAL A 297 2.25 17.44 7.63
CA VAL A 297 1.32 18.54 7.87
C VAL A 297 1.44 19.06 9.30
N GLN A 298 1.20 20.35 9.46
CA GLN A 298 1.19 21.04 10.73
C GLN A 298 -0.22 21.53 11.04
N LEU A 299 -0.67 21.20 12.25
CA LEU A 299 -1.91 21.69 12.83
C LEU A 299 -1.64 23.02 13.52
N ASN A 300 -2.37 24.04 13.11
CA ASN A 300 -2.29 25.37 13.69
C ASN A 300 -3.67 25.81 14.18
N LEU A 301 -3.70 26.62 15.23
CA LEU A 301 -4.91 27.24 15.76
C LEU A 301 -4.87 28.73 15.45
N LYS A 302 -5.85 29.23 14.69
CA LYS A 302 -6.05 30.67 14.56
C LYS A 302 -6.71 31.16 15.84
N VAL A 303 -6.02 32.07 16.53
CA VAL A 303 -6.50 32.70 17.75
C VAL A 303 -6.71 34.16 17.46
N ASP A 304 -7.91 34.67 17.78
CA ASP A 304 -8.22 36.10 17.70
C ASP A 304 -8.17 36.72 19.09
N ARG A 305 -7.63 37.95 19.18
CA ARG A 305 -7.54 38.70 20.43
C ARG A 305 -8.93 38.94 21.01
N ALA A 306 -9.13 38.55 22.27
CA ALA A 306 -10.38 38.73 23.00
C ALA A 306 -10.23 39.80 24.10
N PRO A 307 -10.30 41.11 23.78
CA PRO A 307 -10.03 42.18 24.75
C PRO A 307 -11.00 42.21 25.93
N ASN A 308 -12.22 41.71 25.73
CA ASN A 308 -13.28 41.71 26.72
C ASN A 308 -13.13 40.63 27.80
N ILE A 309 -12.12 39.75 27.71
CA ILE A 309 -11.95 38.59 28.61
C ILE A 309 -10.71 38.78 29.47
N GLY A 310 -10.90 39.40 30.64
CA GLY A 310 -9.80 39.72 31.56
C GLY A 310 -9.27 38.54 32.37
N THR A 311 -10.02 37.44 32.46
CA THR A 311 -9.65 36.26 33.26
C THR A 311 -8.36 35.63 32.73
N ASN A 312 -7.44 35.27 33.65
CA ASN A 312 -6.17 34.59 33.34
C ASN A 312 -5.32 35.23 32.23
N ASN A 313 -5.41 36.56 32.05
CA ASN A 313 -4.70 37.31 31.01
C ASN A 313 -5.02 36.86 29.57
N ILE A 314 -6.18 36.24 29.32
CA ILE A 314 -6.60 35.82 27.97
C ILE A 314 -6.65 37.03 27.01
N ASN A 315 -7.10 38.20 27.50
CA ASN A 315 -7.10 39.46 26.75
C ASN A 315 -5.73 39.94 26.24
N LYS A 316 -4.62 39.44 26.81
CA LYS A 316 -3.27 39.79 26.36
C LYS A 316 -2.78 38.94 25.20
N PHE A 317 -3.41 37.80 24.95
CA PHE A 317 -3.03 36.91 23.85
C PHE A 317 -3.26 37.63 22.50
N PRO A 318 -2.24 37.75 21.64
CA PRO A 318 -2.37 38.47 20.37
C PRO A 318 -3.14 37.65 19.34
N SER A 319 -3.68 38.33 18.31
CA SER A 319 -4.25 37.62 17.16
C SER A 319 -3.11 37.01 16.33
N MET A 320 -3.10 35.68 16.19
CA MET A 320 -2.04 34.96 15.46
C MET A 320 -2.49 33.55 15.08
N VAL A 321 -1.71 32.89 14.21
CA VAL A 321 -1.88 31.48 13.86
C VAL A 321 -0.84 30.67 14.63
N PHE A 322 -1.27 30.02 15.70
CA PHE A 322 -0.41 29.33 16.65
C PHE A 322 -0.14 27.87 16.22
N PRO A 323 1.11 27.46 15.95
CA PRO A 323 1.43 26.08 15.63
C PRO A 323 1.31 25.19 16.86
N ILE A 324 0.54 24.10 16.76
CA ILE A 324 0.32 23.16 17.86
C ILE A 324 1.31 22.00 17.76
N MET A 325 1.24 21.28 16.64
CA MET A 325 2.11 20.15 16.34
C MET A 325 2.12 19.90 14.85
N TRP A 326 3.15 19.22 14.37
CA TRP A 326 3.16 18.64 13.03
C TRP A 326 3.26 17.12 13.12
N VAL A 327 2.74 16.46 12.09
CA VAL A 327 2.66 15.01 11.98
C VAL A 327 3.27 14.61 10.65
N GLU A 328 4.00 13.51 10.67
CA GLU A 328 4.41 12.77 9.48
C GLU A 328 3.64 11.45 9.45
N GLU A 329 2.83 11.25 8.42
CA GLU A 329 2.15 9.97 8.15
C GLU A 329 2.65 9.43 6.81
N GLY A 330 3.07 8.18 6.78
CA GLY A 330 3.65 7.63 5.57
C GLY A 330 4.23 6.24 5.70
N ILE A 331 4.87 5.81 4.62
CA ILE A 331 5.66 4.60 4.56
C ILE A 331 7.11 4.96 4.27
N GLN A 332 8.00 4.60 5.20
CA GLN A 332 9.45 4.80 5.03
C GLN A 332 10.06 3.69 4.19
N GLU A 333 9.68 2.44 4.46
CA GLU A 333 10.24 1.25 3.84
C GLU A 333 9.14 0.21 3.61
N LEU A 334 9.28 -0.55 2.52
CA LEU A 334 8.43 -1.71 2.25
C LEU A 334 8.91 -2.90 3.06
N THR A 335 7.97 -3.74 3.52
CA THR A 335 8.34 -5.01 4.14
C THR A 335 9.12 -5.89 3.14
N PRO A 336 10.08 -6.72 3.60
CA PRO A 336 10.91 -7.53 2.71
C PRO A 336 10.11 -8.41 1.76
N SER A 337 8.95 -8.91 2.21
CA SER A 337 8.04 -9.70 1.38
C SER A 337 7.44 -8.89 0.23
N ILE A 338 6.92 -7.68 0.51
CA ILE A 338 6.34 -6.79 -0.50
C ILE A 338 7.43 -6.32 -1.46
N TRP A 339 8.58 -5.90 -0.93
CA TRP A 339 9.72 -5.49 -1.72
C TRP A 339 10.16 -6.58 -2.70
N ARG A 340 10.29 -7.84 -2.26
CA ARG A 340 10.70 -8.96 -3.12
C ARG A 340 9.72 -9.17 -4.28
N TRP A 341 8.42 -9.14 -4.02
CA TRP A 341 7.40 -9.28 -5.07
C TRP A 341 7.42 -8.08 -6.02
N LEU A 342 7.54 -6.87 -5.50
CA LEU A 342 7.60 -5.65 -6.30
C LEU A 342 8.84 -5.63 -7.19
N PHE A 343 10.00 -5.99 -6.64
CA PHE A 343 11.26 -6.09 -7.38
C PHE A 343 11.20 -7.19 -8.45
N LEU A 344 10.67 -8.37 -8.11
CA LEU A 344 10.49 -9.46 -9.09
C LEU A 344 9.57 -9.03 -10.23
N ALA A 345 8.46 -8.35 -9.93
CA ALA A 345 7.49 -7.93 -10.94
C ALA A 345 8.00 -6.79 -11.83
N THR A 346 8.77 -5.84 -11.28
CA THR A 346 9.11 -4.58 -11.97
C THR A 346 10.53 -4.50 -12.49
N ALA A 347 11.50 -5.16 -11.84
CA ALA A 347 12.90 -5.14 -12.26
C ALA A 347 13.28 -6.42 -13.00
N VAL A 348 12.89 -7.59 -12.48
CA VAL A 348 13.28 -8.90 -13.05
C VAL A 348 12.32 -9.33 -14.17
N GLY A 349 11.01 -9.23 -13.93
CA GLY A 349 9.97 -9.68 -14.85
C GLY A 349 10.11 -9.13 -16.27
N PRO A 350 10.26 -7.81 -16.47
CA PRO A 350 10.41 -7.22 -17.80
C PRO A 350 11.66 -7.68 -18.56
N VAL A 351 12.67 -8.24 -17.88
CA VAL A 351 13.89 -8.77 -18.49
C VAL A 351 13.77 -10.29 -18.69
N LEU A 352 13.35 -11.01 -17.66
CA LEU A 352 13.30 -12.48 -17.65
C LEU A 352 12.21 -13.03 -18.59
N CYS A 353 11.04 -12.40 -18.63
CA CYS A 353 9.93 -12.83 -19.50
C CYS A 353 10.32 -12.83 -20.99
N PRO A 354 10.78 -11.71 -21.58
CA PRO A 354 11.17 -11.71 -22.99
C PRO A 354 12.38 -12.60 -23.26
N LEU A 355 13.37 -12.67 -22.36
CA LEU A 355 14.51 -13.59 -22.54
C LEU A 355 14.07 -15.05 -22.61
N THR A 356 13.17 -15.47 -21.72
CA THR A 356 12.62 -16.83 -21.72
C THR A 356 11.80 -17.08 -22.98
N GLN A 357 10.97 -16.12 -23.39
CA GLN A 357 10.18 -16.20 -24.61
C GLN A 357 11.07 -16.34 -25.86
N TYR A 358 12.08 -15.48 -26.01
CA TYR A 358 13.01 -15.54 -27.15
C TYR A 358 13.85 -16.83 -27.13
N SER A 359 14.28 -17.29 -25.96
CA SER A 359 14.99 -18.55 -25.81
C SER A 359 14.13 -19.74 -26.26
N MET A 360 12.85 -19.79 -25.87
CA MET A 360 11.92 -20.83 -26.32
C MET A 360 11.66 -20.79 -27.82
N ILE A 361 11.54 -19.60 -28.42
CA ILE A 361 11.37 -19.43 -29.87
C ILE A 361 12.61 -19.95 -30.61
N ILE A 362 13.81 -19.56 -30.18
CA ILE A 362 15.08 -20.00 -30.81
C ILE A 362 15.25 -21.52 -30.64
N GLY A 363 14.98 -22.06 -29.45
CA GLY A 363 15.00 -23.51 -29.21
C GLY A 363 14.02 -24.26 -30.11
N GLY A 364 12.80 -23.73 -30.28
CA GLY A 364 11.80 -24.26 -31.22
C GLY A 364 12.28 -24.26 -32.66
N LEU A 365 12.90 -23.17 -33.12
CA LEU A 365 13.44 -23.08 -34.48
C LEU A 365 14.62 -24.05 -34.71
N LEU A 366 15.51 -24.19 -33.73
CA LEU A 366 16.64 -25.12 -33.81
C LEU A 366 16.18 -26.58 -33.84
N THR A 367 15.17 -26.94 -33.04
CA THR A 367 14.60 -28.29 -33.05
C THR A 367 13.88 -28.59 -34.37
N LEU A 368 13.11 -27.65 -34.91
CA LEU A 368 12.50 -27.78 -36.25
C LEU A 368 13.57 -27.91 -37.34
N MET A 369 14.63 -27.11 -37.30
CA MET A 369 15.75 -27.20 -38.24
C MET A 369 16.45 -28.55 -38.13
N TYR A 370 16.66 -29.07 -36.92
CA TYR A 370 17.24 -30.39 -36.70
C TYR A 370 16.37 -31.50 -37.28
N ILE A 371 15.06 -31.47 -37.02
CA ILE A 371 14.09 -32.44 -37.57
C ILE A 371 14.08 -32.34 -39.09
N PHE A 372 14.07 -31.13 -39.65
CA PHE A 372 14.10 -30.91 -41.10
C PHE A 372 15.37 -31.49 -41.72
N ILE A 373 16.55 -31.24 -41.14
CA ILE A 373 17.82 -31.81 -41.60
C ILE A 373 17.79 -33.34 -41.52
N LYS A 374 17.27 -33.91 -40.43
CA LYS A 374 17.18 -35.37 -40.25
C LYS A 374 16.20 -36.01 -41.25
N ALA A 375 15.03 -35.40 -41.46
CA ALA A 375 14.03 -35.83 -42.42
C ALA A 375 14.55 -35.72 -43.86
N TYR A 376 15.21 -34.60 -44.20
CA TYR A 376 15.85 -34.40 -45.50
C TYR A 376 16.92 -35.46 -45.77
N LYS A 377 17.81 -35.71 -44.79
CA LYS A 377 18.81 -36.80 -44.91
C LYS A 377 18.13 -38.14 -45.10
N SER A 378 17.11 -38.49 -44.31
CA SER A 378 16.38 -39.75 -44.45
C SER A 378 15.77 -39.89 -45.84
N PHE A 379 15.10 -38.85 -46.35
CA PHE A 379 14.46 -38.88 -47.66
C PHE A 379 15.47 -39.02 -48.81
N VAL A 380 16.57 -38.28 -48.77
CA VAL A 380 17.65 -38.38 -49.77
C VAL A 380 18.33 -39.76 -49.73
N PHE A 381 18.62 -40.31 -48.54
CA PHE A 381 19.19 -41.65 -48.40
C PHE A 381 18.22 -42.75 -48.86
N THR A 382 16.90 -42.61 -48.64
CA THR A 382 15.89 -43.54 -49.17
C THR A 382 15.85 -43.51 -50.70
N ARG A 383 16.01 -42.34 -51.33
CA ARG A 383 16.04 -42.22 -52.79
C ARG A 383 17.27 -42.89 -53.41
N ASN A 384 18.45 -42.64 -52.83
CA ASN A 384 19.70 -43.25 -53.30
C ASN A 384 19.72 -44.78 -53.09
N SER A 385 19.11 -45.29 -52.01
CA SER A 385 19.02 -46.74 -51.78
C SER A 385 18.03 -47.43 -52.72
N ILE A 386 16.92 -46.80 -53.09
CA ILE A 386 15.99 -47.33 -54.12
C ILE A 386 16.68 -47.39 -55.49
N GLU A 387 17.43 -46.34 -55.87
CA GLU A 387 18.17 -46.29 -57.14
C GLU A 387 19.27 -47.36 -57.22
N ILE A 388 20.01 -47.60 -56.11
CA ILE A 388 21.00 -48.69 -56.00
C ILE A 388 20.32 -50.07 -56.06
N VAL A 389 19.14 -50.24 -55.46
CA VAL A 389 18.37 -51.50 -55.53
C VAL A 389 17.85 -51.76 -56.95
N GLU A 390 17.45 -50.73 -57.71
CA GLU A 390 17.08 -50.86 -59.11
C GLU A 390 18.28 -51.23 -60.01
N LEU A 391 19.44 -50.60 -59.82
CA LEU A 391 20.70 -50.97 -60.48
C LEU A 391 21.20 -52.39 -60.10
N GLY A 392 20.98 -52.82 -58.85
CA GLY A 392 21.21 -54.19 -58.39
C GLY A 392 20.26 -55.21 -59.04
N ARG A 393 19.02 -54.82 -59.31
CA ARG A 393 18.02 -55.65 -60.02
C ARG A 393 18.37 -55.83 -61.50
N GLU A 394 18.93 -54.81 -62.15
CA GLU A 394 19.39 -54.91 -63.54
C GLU A 394 20.67 -55.74 -63.69
N THR A 395 21.59 -55.68 -62.73
CA THR A 395 22.83 -56.49 -62.74
C THR A 395 22.56 -57.97 -62.46
N LEU A 396 21.63 -58.30 -61.56
CA LEU A 396 21.18 -59.69 -61.34
C LEU A 396 20.43 -60.30 -62.54
N ARG A 397 19.81 -59.47 -63.39
CA ARG A 397 19.16 -59.91 -64.64
C ARG A 397 20.15 -60.21 -65.77
N ARG A 398 21.43 -59.80 -65.65
CA ARG A 398 22.50 -60.10 -66.62
C ARG A 398 23.43 -61.24 -66.22
N GLY A 399 23.32 -61.78 -65.00
CA GLY A 399 24.20 -62.84 -64.48
C GLY A 399 23.71 -64.28 -64.64
N SER A 400 22.57 -64.54 -65.27
CA SER A 400 21.94 -65.88 -65.28
C SER A 400 21.92 -66.54 -66.67
N HIS A 401 23.10 -66.85 -67.19
CA HIS A 401 23.30 -67.96 -68.13
C HIS A 401 24.71 -68.49 -67.91
N LEU A 402 24.91 -69.36 -66.91
CA LEU A 402 25.72 -70.57 -67.07
C LEU A 402 25.73 -71.40 -65.78
N ILE A 403 25.45 -72.70 -65.98
CA ILE A 403 25.74 -73.86 -65.11
C ILE A 403 24.76 -74.14 -63.96
N ILE A 404 23.72 -74.88 -64.33
CA ILE A 404 23.25 -76.07 -63.60
C ILE A 404 24.32 -77.16 -63.78
N ASN A 405 24.99 -77.60 -62.71
CA ASN A 405 25.07 -79.00 -62.26
C ASN A 405 26.03 -79.17 -61.07
N SER A 406 25.76 -80.23 -60.29
CA SER A 406 26.50 -80.75 -59.13
C SER A 406 26.24 -80.07 -57.77
N SER A 407 25.19 -80.59 -57.11
CA SER A 407 25.25 -81.24 -55.78
C SER A 407 26.58 -81.05 -55.01
N HIS A 408 26.61 -80.55 -53.78
CA HIS A 408 25.88 -81.02 -52.62
C HIS A 408 26.00 -79.95 -51.52
N LEU A 409 24.90 -79.67 -50.82
CA LEU A 409 24.70 -79.82 -49.37
C LEU A 409 23.66 -78.79 -48.89
N LEU A 410 22.64 -79.34 -48.21
CA LEU A 410 21.68 -78.66 -47.32
C LEU A 410 20.53 -77.89 -48.00
N ILE A 411 19.54 -78.68 -48.44
CA ILE A 411 18.13 -78.30 -48.39
C ILE A 411 17.65 -78.22 -46.93
N PRO A 412 16.59 -77.43 -46.69
CA PRO A 412 16.35 -76.58 -45.53
C PRO A 412 15.13 -77.10 -44.76
N LEU A 413 14.43 -76.22 -44.04
CA LEU A 413 12.97 -76.13 -43.93
C LEU A 413 12.72 -74.82 -43.13
N ARG A 414 12.14 -73.71 -43.64
CA ARG A 414 10.91 -73.53 -44.43
C ARG A 414 9.84 -74.47 -43.90
N GLU A 415 8.82 -74.02 -43.19
CA GLU A 415 7.60 -73.48 -43.77
C GLU A 415 6.77 -72.95 -42.59
N THR A 416 6.42 -71.68 -42.58
CA THR A 416 5.10 -71.20 -43.03
C THR A 416 3.96 -72.11 -42.58
N SER A 417 3.13 -71.66 -41.65
CA SER A 417 1.73 -71.31 -41.93
C SER A 417 0.92 -71.08 -40.65
N TYR A 418 0.41 -69.85 -40.58
CA TYR A 418 -0.84 -69.35 -39.98
C TYR A 418 -1.71 -70.29 -39.13
N HIS A 419 -2.14 -69.85 -37.94
CA HIS A 419 -3.52 -69.37 -37.67
C HIS A 419 -3.81 -69.12 -36.16
N ILE A 420 -4.29 -67.90 -35.86
CA ILE A 420 -5.46 -67.51 -35.06
C ILE A 420 -5.87 -68.30 -33.77
N LEU A 421 -5.85 -67.54 -32.65
CA LEU A 421 -6.71 -67.48 -31.43
C LEU A 421 -6.58 -68.45 -30.24
N SER A 422 -6.69 -67.80 -29.06
CA SER A 422 -7.35 -68.22 -27.80
C SER A 422 -6.48 -68.75 -26.63
N GLU A 423 -6.28 -67.85 -25.66
CA GLU A 423 -6.71 -67.85 -24.25
C GLU A 423 -6.38 -69.00 -23.25
N SER A 424 -5.72 -68.56 -22.15
CA SER A 424 -5.65 -69.11 -20.77
C SER A 424 -4.90 -70.44 -20.54
N GLY A 425 -4.05 -70.61 -19.52
CA GLY A 425 -3.64 -69.75 -18.41
C GLY A 425 -2.67 -70.50 -17.47
N GLY A 426 -1.86 -69.74 -16.72
CA GLY A 426 -1.01 -70.19 -15.59
C GLY A 426 0.39 -70.70 -15.99
N SER A 427 1.52 -70.28 -15.41
CA SER A 427 1.82 -69.44 -14.24
C SER A 427 3.35 -69.15 -14.20
N THR A 428 3.75 -67.88 -14.05
CA THR A 428 4.93 -67.25 -13.33
C THR A 428 6.36 -67.89 -13.34
N PRO A 429 7.50 -67.16 -13.12
CA PRO A 429 7.67 -65.76 -12.66
C PRO A 429 8.80 -64.91 -13.36
N SER A 430 8.91 -63.63 -12.94
CA SER A 430 10.14 -62.75 -12.88
C SER A 430 10.42 -61.74 -14.05
N PRO A 431 11.28 -60.69 -13.89
CA PRO A 431 10.85 -59.28 -13.76
C PRO A 431 11.48 -58.27 -14.77
N GLY A 432 10.94 -57.03 -14.82
CA GLY A 432 11.58 -55.79 -15.36
C GLY A 432 10.81 -55.10 -16.49
N CYS A 433 10.06 -54.00 -16.24
CA CYS A 433 10.41 -52.55 -16.43
C CYS A 433 10.83 -52.18 -17.88
N HIS A 434 10.31 -51.18 -18.62
CA HIS A 434 9.69 -49.87 -18.32
C HIS A 434 9.01 -49.29 -19.61
N MET A 435 7.95 -48.46 -19.46
CA MET A 435 7.54 -47.22 -20.21
C MET A 435 7.66 -47.16 -21.76
N SER A 436 6.69 -46.70 -22.58
CA SER A 436 5.87 -45.46 -22.52
C SER A 436 4.78 -45.42 -23.63
N ASP A 437 3.79 -44.52 -23.45
CA ASP A 437 3.04 -43.72 -24.46
C ASP A 437 1.70 -44.17 -25.10
N VAL A 438 0.60 -43.73 -24.45
CA VAL A 438 -0.31 -42.60 -24.84
C VAL A 438 -1.31 -42.70 -26.03
N PHE A 439 -2.57 -42.31 -25.69
CA PHE A 439 -3.72 -41.76 -26.45
C PHE A 439 -4.71 -42.70 -27.21
N THR A 440 -5.95 -42.86 -26.69
CA THR A 440 -7.18 -42.16 -27.18
C THR A 440 -8.49 -42.54 -26.45
N LYS A 441 -9.22 -41.50 -26.00
CA LYS A 441 -10.70 -41.30 -25.90
C LYS A 441 -11.66 -42.51 -26.02
N LYS A 442 -12.54 -42.73 -25.02
CA LYS A 442 -13.95 -42.23 -24.91
C LYS A 442 -14.79 -43.05 -23.88
N PHE A 443 -15.58 -42.31 -23.09
CA PHE A 443 -16.95 -42.57 -22.59
C PHE A 443 -17.26 -43.69 -21.56
N SER A 444 -17.78 -43.21 -20.41
CA SER A 444 -19.03 -43.63 -19.71
C SER A 444 -19.03 -45.01 -19.00
N VAL A 445 -19.62 -45.25 -17.81
CA VAL A 445 -20.58 -44.54 -16.94
C VAL A 445 -20.77 -45.41 -15.68
N ASN A 446 -21.13 -44.79 -14.54
CA ASN A 446 -21.78 -45.34 -13.32
C ASN A 446 -21.00 -46.40 -12.53
N HIS A 447 -21.23 -46.66 -11.24
CA HIS A 447 -22.01 -46.20 -10.07
C HIS A 447 -21.21 -46.92 -8.92
N SER A 448 -21.19 -46.61 -7.64
CA SER A 448 -22.18 -46.09 -6.70
C SER A 448 -21.49 -46.14 -5.33
N ASN A 449 -21.73 -45.09 -4.55
CA ASN A 449 -22.17 -45.07 -3.15
C ASN A 449 -21.46 -45.84 -2.02
N GLU A 450 -21.68 -45.21 -0.87
CA GLU A 450 -21.69 -45.68 0.51
C GLU A 450 -20.38 -45.53 1.28
N ASP A 451 -20.38 -45.10 2.52
CA ASP A 451 -21.19 -44.16 3.30
C ASP A 451 -20.51 -44.10 4.68
N ALA A 452 -21.02 -43.20 5.54
CA ALA A 452 -20.95 -43.29 7.00
C ALA A 452 -19.68 -42.78 7.72
N SER A 453 -19.76 -41.49 8.07
CA SER A 453 -19.75 -40.94 9.45
C SER A 453 -19.44 -41.88 10.62
N PHE A 454 -18.70 -41.39 11.64
CA PHE A 454 -19.20 -41.29 13.02
C PHE A 454 -18.35 -40.37 13.92
N LEU A 455 -19.02 -39.87 14.96
CA LEU A 455 -18.75 -38.75 15.86
C LEU A 455 -17.89 -39.06 17.10
N SER A 456 -17.59 -37.97 17.84
CA SER A 456 -17.30 -37.85 19.29
C SER A 456 -15.85 -38.09 19.72
N GLY A 457 -15.24 -37.39 20.69
CA GLY A 457 -15.69 -36.40 21.67
C GLY A 457 -14.79 -36.50 22.93
N GLY A 458 -14.58 -35.40 23.66
CA GLY A 458 -14.35 -35.44 25.12
C GLY A 458 -12.92 -35.42 25.70
N SER A 459 -12.48 -34.21 26.09
CA SER A 459 -11.97 -33.79 27.41
C SER A 459 -10.91 -34.57 28.23
N SER A 460 -9.99 -33.76 28.79
CA SER A 460 -9.45 -33.73 30.16
C SER A 460 -7.98 -34.15 30.40
N SER A 461 -7.25 -33.21 31.03
CA SER A 461 -5.87 -33.19 31.55
C SER A 461 -5.85 -33.70 33.02
N PRO A 462 -4.77 -33.62 33.86
CA PRO A 462 -3.33 -33.43 33.66
C PRO A 462 -2.46 -34.46 34.43
N ARG A 463 -1.14 -34.49 34.19
CA ARG A 463 -0.15 -34.84 35.25
C ARG A 463 1.24 -34.30 34.97
N ALA A 464 1.92 -33.98 36.06
CA ALA A 464 3.06 -33.08 36.20
C ALA A 464 4.44 -33.77 36.18
N ASP A 465 5.44 -32.90 36.22
CA ASP A 465 6.81 -33.04 36.72
C ASP A 465 7.93 -33.56 35.80
N SER A 466 8.93 -32.69 35.72
CA SER A 466 10.26 -32.70 35.08
C SER A 466 11.30 -33.39 36.00
N PRO A 467 12.64 -33.23 35.85
CA PRO A 467 13.51 -32.77 34.75
C PRO A 467 14.77 -33.68 34.49
N ASP A 468 15.63 -33.24 33.53
CA ASP A 468 17.11 -33.42 33.44
C ASP A 468 17.69 -34.85 33.26
N THR A 469 18.75 -35.16 32.49
CA THR A 469 19.94 -34.43 31.98
C THR A 469 20.70 -35.34 30.98
N GLU A 470 21.63 -34.76 30.20
CA GLU A 470 22.87 -35.37 29.64
C GLU A 470 22.73 -36.39 28.47
N ASP A 471 23.57 -36.42 27.43
CA ASP A 471 24.70 -35.59 27.01
C ASP A 471 25.12 -35.92 25.56
N SER A 472 25.88 -35.01 24.96
CA SER A 472 26.95 -35.24 23.96
C SER A 472 26.67 -35.46 22.45
N MET A 473 27.03 -34.39 21.70
CA MET A 473 27.98 -34.33 20.57
C MET A 473 27.67 -35.05 19.23
N ILE A 474 27.66 -34.26 18.14
CA ILE A 474 28.78 -34.20 17.17
C ILE A 474 28.73 -32.85 16.43
N ASP A 475 29.90 -32.20 16.43
CA ASP A 475 30.25 -30.92 15.84
C ASP A 475 30.63 -31.10 14.35
N CYS A 476 30.28 -30.13 13.50
CA CYS A 476 30.95 -29.88 12.22
C CYS A 476 30.84 -28.38 11.87
N LYS A 477 31.82 -27.62 12.38
CA LYS A 477 32.20 -26.30 11.90
C LYS A 477 32.68 -26.36 10.44
N ASN A 478 32.20 -25.42 9.61
CA ASN A 478 33.09 -24.48 8.92
C ASN A 478 32.33 -23.25 8.39
N SER A 479 32.51 -22.15 9.11
CA SER A 479 32.89 -20.81 8.68
C SER A 479 32.51 -20.33 7.27
N PHE A 480 31.67 -19.29 7.19
CA PHE A 480 31.91 -18.15 6.29
C PHE A 480 31.45 -16.84 6.92
N ALA A 481 32.18 -15.79 6.58
CA ALA A 481 32.38 -14.56 7.33
C ALA A 481 31.20 -13.58 7.35
N ALA A 482 31.25 -12.73 8.38
CA ALA A 482 30.38 -11.61 8.66
C ALA A 482 30.34 -10.55 7.55
N PHE A 483 29.14 -10.04 7.28
CA PHE A 483 28.94 -8.64 6.89
C PHE A 483 27.99 -8.00 7.90
N LYS A 484 28.57 -7.32 8.90
CA LYS A 484 27.86 -6.34 9.73
C LYS A 484 27.62 -5.12 8.84
N SER A 485 26.37 -4.90 8.43
CA SER A 485 25.94 -3.64 7.83
C SER A 485 25.85 -2.58 8.93
N LYS A 486 26.58 -1.48 8.74
CA LYS A 486 26.63 -0.32 9.62
C LYS A 486 25.25 0.33 9.74
N THR A 487 24.72 0.36 10.95
CA THR A 487 23.71 1.34 11.38
C THR A 487 24.39 2.70 11.50
N SER A 488 24.01 3.64 10.64
CA SER A 488 24.44 5.04 10.73
C SER A 488 23.63 5.72 11.84
N ILE A 489 24.16 5.69 13.06
CA ILE A 489 23.67 6.51 14.18
C ILE A 489 24.26 7.90 13.99
N LEU A 490 23.41 8.88 13.67
CA LEU A 490 23.75 10.29 13.78
C LEU A 490 23.63 10.68 15.26
N ASN A 491 24.72 10.54 16.00
CA ASN A 491 24.90 11.25 17.27
C ASN A 491 25.60 12.58 16.96
N PHE A 492 24.90 13.68 17.20
CA PHE A 492 25.48 15.00 17.39
C PHE A 492 25.33 15.32 18.87
N ASP A 493 26.44 15.52 19.57
CA ASP A 493 26.64 16.70 20.43
C ASP A 493 28.06 16.74 21.02
N GLU A 494 28.42 17.97 21.38
CA GLU A 494 29.60 18.45 22.12
C GLU A 494 30.86 18.76 21.30
N ASP A 495 30.99 20.04 20.92
CA ASP A 495 32.21 20.77 21.27
C ASP A 495 31.89 22.22 21.67
N SER A 496 32.54 22.59 22.76
CA SER A 496 32.47 23.82 23.54
C SER A 496 33.15 25.02 22.88
N SER A 497 32.54 26.20 22.98
CA SER A 497 33.10 27.47 23.52
C SER A 497 32.26 28.67 23.12
#